data_AF-A0A967AQ94-F1
#
_entry.id   AF-A0A967AQ94-F1
#
_cell.length_a   1.000
_cell.length_b   1.000
_cell.length_c   1.000
_cell.angle_alpha   90.00
_cell.angle_beta   90.00
_cell.angle_gamma   90.00
#
_symmetry.space_group_name_H-M   'P 1'
#
loop_
_entity.id
_entity.type
_entity.pdbx_description
1 polymer ?
#
loop_
_entity_poly.entity_id
_entity_poly.type
_entity_poly.pdbx_seq_one_letter_code
_entity_poly.pdbx_strand_id
1 'polypeptide(L)'
;MHRMVNGLLVAMGMVVLVGCSSSHYPHHGIGAGKSDAYWQKGQQDMEGLINRTVQDPNKAKEVNALVGEIINELKASREQERNYHRQLYTLNTSYTAEPAEFSKILNEATVQRAQSSAKVLSL
;
A
#
# COMPACT_ATOMS: atom_id res chain seq x y z
N MET A 1 -1.76 -40.05 7.60
CA MET A 1 -2.83 -39.10 7.22
C MET A 1 -2.49 -37.64 7.54
N HIS A 2 -1.73 -37.30 8.59
CA HIS A 2 -1.37 -35.91 8.90
C HIS A 2 -0.50 -35.15 7.87
N ARG A 3 0.28 -35.86 7.03
CA ARG A 3 1.17 -35.20 6.04
C ARG A 3 0.43 -34.71 4.79
N MET A 4 -0.74 -35.27 4.49
CA MET A 4 -1.55 -34.86 3.33
C MET A 4 -2.46 -33.66 3.65
N VAL A 5 -2.86 -33.49 4.91
CA VAL A 5 -3.69 -32.37 5.38
C VAL A 5 -2.91 -31.05 5.34
N ASN A 6 -1.61 -31.07 5.67
CA ASN A 6 -0.76 -29.88 5.61
C ASN A 6 -0.47 -29.41 4.17
N GLY A 7 -0.41 -30.32 3.20
CA GLY A 7 -0.23 -29.93 1.79
C GLY A 7 -1.46 -29.23 1.21
N LEU A 8 -2.66 -29.67 1.61
CA LEU A 8 -3.92 -29.09 1.15
C LEU A 8 -4.16 -27.67 1.73
N LEU A 9 -3.76 -27.43 2.98
CA LEU A 9 -3.88 -26.14 3.64
C LEU A 9 -2.93 -25.08 3.06
N VAL A 10 -1.72 -25.48 2.65
CA VAL A 10 -0.76 -24.59 1.99
C VAL A 10 -1.23 -24.23 0.57
N ALA A 11 -1.85 -25.16 -0.16
CA ALA A 11 -2.44 -24.90 -1.46
C ALA A 11 -3.66 -23.96 -1.38
N MET A 12 -4.44 -24.04 -0.30
CA MET A 12 -5.63 -23.19 -0.10
C MET A 12 -5.29 -21.74 0.31
N GLY A 13 -4.09 -21.51 0.86
CA GLY A 13 -3.60 -20.17 1.19
C GLY A 13 -3.19 -19.32 -0.03
N MET A 14 -2.80 -19.95 -1.14
CA MET A 14 -2.39 -19.21 -2.36
C MET A 14 -3.55 -18.77 -3.25
N VAL A 15 -4.77 -19.29 -3.06
CA VAL A 15 -5.92 -18.93 -3.91
C VAL A 15 -6.51 -17.55 -3.56
N VAL A 16 -6.22 -17.00 -2.38
CA VAL A 16 -6.78 -15.70 -1.95
C VAL A 16 -6.07 -14.49 -2.59
N LEU A 17 -4.95 -14.71 -3.29
CA LEU A 17 -4.21 -13.63 -3.97
C LEU A 17 -4.52 -13.51 -5.46
N VAL A 18 -5.36 -14.38 -6.03
CA VAL A 18 -5.82 -14.30 -7.43
C VAL A 18 -7.28 -13.85 -7.47
N GLY A 19 -7.52 -12.67 -6.92
CA GLY A 19 -8.81 -11.97 -6.93
C GLY A 19 -8.69 -10.57 -7.54
N CYS A 20 -8.07 -10.47 -8.71
CA CYS A 20 -8.10 -9.26 -9.52
C CYS A 20 -9.48 -9.10 -10.19
N SER A 21 -9.98 -7.87 -10.20
CA SER A 21 -11.12 -7.33 -10.97
C SER A 21 -12.55 -7.65 -10.50
N SER A 22 -12.95 -7.04 -9.38
CA SER A 22 -14.37 -6.69 -9.20
C SER A 22 -14.64 -5.31 -9.81
N SER A 23 -15.06 -5.35 -11.06
CA SER A 23 -15.42 -4.24 -11.94
C SER A 23 -16.74 -3.58 -11.52
N HIS A 24 -16.75 -2.67 -10.53
CA HIS A 24 -17.86 -1.74 -10.30
C HIS A 24 -17.35 -0.45 -9.63
N TYR A 25 -16.86 0.50 -10.43
CA TYR A 25 -16.57 1.87 -9.97
C TYR A 25 -17.81 2.75 -10.16
N PRO A 26 -18.41 3.33 -9.10
CA PRO A 26 -18.92 4.68 -9.20
C PRO A 26 -17.73 5.63 -9.09
N HIS A 27 -17.45 6.36 -10.16
CA HIS A 27 -16.53 7.48 -10.17
C HIS A 27 -17.01 8.55 -9.17
N HIS A 28 -16.54 8.47 -7.93
CA HIS A 28 -16.71 9.52 -6.95
C HIS A 28 -15.37 9.98 -6.43
N GLY A 29 -14.91 11.08 -7.02
CA GLY A 29 -14.53 12.27 -6.27
C GLY A 29 -13.24 12.17 -5.48
N ILE A 30 -12.35 13.10 -5.78
CA ILE A 30 -11.28 13.57 -4.90
C ILE A 30 -11.87 13.85 -3.50
N GLY A 31 -11.80 12.85 -2.62
CA GLY A 31 -12.33 12.92 -1.26
C GLY A 31 -11.21 12.87 -0.26
N ALA A 32 -10.47 13.98 -0.12
CA ALA A 32 -9.45 14.17 0.90
C ALA A 32 -9.98 14.00 2.35
N GLY A 33 -11.31 14.02 2.55
CA GLY A 33 -11.92 13.94 3.88
C GLY A 33 -12.18 12.52 4.44
N LYS A 34 -12.17 11.46 3.62
CA LYS A 34 -12.41 10.07 4.09
C LYS A 34 -11.16 9.20 4.18
N SER A 35 -10.05 9.59 3.53
CA SER A 35 -8.83 8.77 3.56
C SER A 35 -8.15 8.79 4.91
N ASP A 36 -8.13 9.93 5.60
CA ASP A 36 -7.42 10.06 6.87
C ASP A 36 -8.13 9.28 7.97
N ALA A 37 -9.46 9.30 7.99
CA ALA A 37 -10.27 8.47 8.87
C ALA A 37 -10.02 6.96 8.63
N TYR A 38 -9.88 6.54 7.36
CA TYR A 38 -9.53 5.16 7.03
C TYR A 38 -8.15 4.77 7.58
N TRP A 39 -7.15 5.65 7.41
CA TRP A 39 -5.82 5.40 7.93
C TRP A 39 -5.76 5.38 9.46
N GLN A 40 -6.45 6.31 10.11
CA GLN A 40 -6.55 6.37 11.57
C GLN A 40 -7.20 5.10 12.12
N LYS A 41 -8.31 4.65 11.51
CA LYS A 41 -8.97 3.41 11.89
C LYS A 41 -8.04 2.21 11.72
N GLY A 42 -7.37 2.09 10.57
CA GLY A 42 -6.44 0.98 10.33
C GLY A 42 -5.28 0.95 11.34
N GLN A 43 -4.76 2.12 11.72
CA GLN A 43 -3.73 2.23 12.76
C GLN A 43 -4.26 1.78 14.14
N GLN A 44 -5.45 2.24 14.53
CA GLN A 44 -6.09 1.85 15.78
C GLN A 44 -6.38 0.34 15.84
N ASP A 45 -6.87 -0.23 14.74
CA ASP A 45 -7.13 -1.66 14.63
C ASP A 45 -5.83 -2.46 14.82
N MET A 46 -4.71 -2.02 14.23
CA MET A 46 -3.41 -2.68 14.42
C MET A 46 -2.86 -2.54 15.81
N GLU A 47 -2.95 -1.36 16.41
CA GLU A 47 -2.56 -1.17 17.80
C GLU A 47 -3.35 -2.10 18.73
N GLY A 48 -4.67 -2.22 18.52
CA GLY A 48 -5.51 -3.15 19.26
C GLY A 48 -5.10 -4.61 19.06
N LEU A 49 -4.75 -5.01 17.84
CA LEU A 49 -4.25 -6.36 17.55
C LEU A 49 -2.89 -6.63 18.19
N ILE A 50 -1.98 -5.66 18.19
CA ILE A 50 -0.63 -5.81 18.76
C ILE A 50 -0.75 -5.94 20.28
N ASN A 51 -1.48 -5.02 20.91
CA ASN A 51 -1.61 -4.97 22.37
C ASN A 51 -2.30 -6.21 22.95
N ARG A 52 -3.15 -6.91 22.17
CA ARG A 52 -3.80 -8.16 22.60
C ARG A 52 -2.98 -9.43 22.31
N THR A 53 -2.03 -9.38 21.37
CA THR A 53 -1.31 -10.58 20.89
C THR A 53 0.15 -10.64 21.33
N VAL A 54 0.81 -9.49 21.49
CA VAL A 54 2.20 -9.41 21.93
C VAL A 54 2.23 -9.38 23.45
N GLN A 55 2.71 -10.47 24.06
CA GLN A 55 2.68 -10.65 25.52
C GLN A 55 3.65 -9.72 26.25
N ASP A 56 4.79 -9.40 25.62
CA ASP A 56 5.79 -8.50 26.20
C ASP A 56 5.40 -7.05 25.90
N PRO A 57 5.10 -6.23 26.93
CA PRO A 57 4.64 -4.87 26.74
C PRO A 57 5.71 -3.96 26.11
N ASN A 58 7.00 -4.25 26.28
CA ASN A 58 8.06 -3.49 25.65
C ASN A 58 8.14 -3.81 24.15
N LYS A 59 8.04 -5.10 23.80
CA LYS A 59 7.96 -5.51 22.37
C LYS A 59 6.69 -5.00 21.70
N ALA A 60 5.56 -4.95 22.42
CA ALA A 60 4.33 -4.38 21.88
C ALA A 60 4.52 -2.91 21.49
N LYS A 61 5.22 -2.12 22.33
CA LYS A 61 5.57 -0.72 22.01
C LYS A 61 6.47 -0.61 20.79
N GLU A 62 7.50 -1.44 20.69
CA GLU A 62 8.42 -1.45 19.55
C GLU A 62 7.68 -1.79 18.24
N VAL A 63 6.84 -2.82 18.25
CA VAL A 63 6.05 -3.22 17.07
C VAL A 63 5.04 -2.13 16.69
N ASN A 64 4.37 -1.50 17.66
CA ASN A 64 3.47 -0.38 17.39
C ASN A 64 4.21 0.80 16.74
N ALA A 65 5.44 1.11 17.20
CA ALA A 65 6.26 2.16 16.59
C ALA A 65 6.61 1.83 15.12
N LEU A 66 7.08 0.61 14.85
CA LEU A 66 7.38 0.15 13.49
C LEU A 66 6.15 0.19 12.58
N VAL A 67 4.99 -0.26 13.06
CA VAL A 67 3.74 -0.18 12.29
C VAL A 67 3.35 1.28 12.02
N GLY A 68 3.56 2.19 12.97
CA GLY A 68 3.36 3.61 12.76
C GLY A 68 4.24 4.18 11.64
N GLU A 69 5.53 3.81 11.62
CA GLU A 69 6.47 4.19 10.56
C GLU A 69 6.04 3.64 9.19
N ILE A 70 5.65 2.37 9.12
CA ILE A 70 5.13 1.74 7.89
C ILE A 70 3.90 2.50 7.36
N ILE A 71 2.94 2.80 8.24
CA ILE A 71 1.72 3.52 7.85
C ILE A 71 2.05 4.92 7.31
N ASN A 72 3.02 5.61 7.92
CA ASN A 72 3.45 6.93 7.47
C ASN A 72 4.11 6.87 6.08
N GLU A 73 4.98 5.90 5.85
CA GLU A 73 5.60 5.69 4.54
C GLU A 73 4.56 5.34 3.46
N LEU A 74 3.59 4.46 3.77
CA LEU A 74 2.49 4.12 2.86
C LEU A 74 1.62 5.34 2.51
N LYS A 75 1.31 6.20 3.49
CA LYS A 75 0.58 7.45 3.26
C LYS A 75 1.35 8.39 2.33
N ALA A 76 2.64 8.60 2.62
CA ALA A 76 3.50 9.48 1.83
C ALA A 76 3.65 8.96 0.39
N SER A 77 3.92 7.66 0.22
CA SER A 77 4.04 7.04 -1.10
C SER A 77 2.75 7.12 -1.90
N ARG A 78 1.59 6.97 -1.26
CA ARG A 78 0.30 7.11 -1.94
C ARG A 78 0.10 8.52 -2.50
N GLU A 79 0.47 9.55 -1.76
CA GLU A 79 0.36 10.93 -2.27
C GLU A 79 1.37 11.22 -3.38
N GLN A 80 2.59 10.67 -3.31
CA GLN A 80 3.56 10.75 -4.41
C GLN A 80 3.05 10.05 -5.68
N GLU A 81 2.49 8.85 -5.56
CA GLU A 81 1.88 8.12 -6.69
C GLU A 81 0.74 8.92 -7.34
N ARG A 82 -0.12 9.53 -6.52
CA ARG A 82 -1.19 10.42 -7.02
C ARG A 82 -0.63 11.62 -7.76
N ASN A 83 0.50 12.18 -7.30
CA ASN A 83 1.15 13.28 -8.00
C ASN A 83 1.69 12.85 -9.36
N TYR A 84 2.33 11.68 -9.49
CA TYR A 84 2.78 11.15 -10.78
C TYR A 84 1.60 10.90 -11.72
N HIS A 85 0.50 10.31 -11.23
CA HIS A 85 -0.72 10.16 -12.03
C HIS A 85 -1.29 11.49 -12.53
N ARG A 86 -1.27 12.55 -11.71
CA ARG A 86 -1.68 13.89 -12.15
C ARG A 86 -0.76 14.45 -13.23
N GLN A 87 0.55 14.29 -13.08
CA GLN A 87 1.52 14.75 -14.09
C GLN A 87 1.31 14.03 -15.43
N LEU A 88 1.13 12.71 -15.41
CA LEU A 88 0.82 11.93 -16.62
C LEU A 88 -0.50 12.36 -17.25
N TYR A 89 -1.53 12.62 -16.44
CA TYR A 89 -2.81 13.12 -16.94
C TYR A 89 -2.65 14.48 -17.64
N THR A 90 -1.93 15.42 -17.01
CA THR A 90 -1.63 16.73 -17.61
C THR A 90 -0.86 16.55 -18.93
N LEU A 91 0.17 15.72 -18.95
CA LEU A 91 1.00 15.48 -20.13
C LEU A 91 0.18 14.86 -21.27
N ASN A 92 -0.70 13.91 -20.95
CA ASN A 92 -1.59 13.26 -21.91
C ASN A 92 -2.60 14.22 -22.57
N THR A 93 -2.87 15.37 -21.95
CA THR A 93 -3.72 16.41 -22.55
C THR A 93 -2.96 17.41 -23.43
N SER A 94 -1.64 17.27 -23.56
CA SER A 94 -0.79 18.12 -24.39
C SER A 94 -0.56 17.51 -25.79
N TYR A 95 -0.77 18.31 -26.83
CA TYR A 95 -0.48 17.92 -28.23
C TYR A 95 1.00 18.05 -28.60
N THR A 96 1.82 18.65 -27.74
CA THR A 96 3.24 18.90 -27.97
C THR A 96 4.13 18.12 -26.99
N ALA A 97 3.55 17.23 -26.18
CA ALA A 97 4.33 16.42 -25.25
C ALA A 97 5.16 15.38 -26.00
N GLU A 98 6.45 15.32 -25.67
CA GLU A 98 7.37 14.34 -26.25
C GLU A 98 7.30 13.01 -25.49
N PRO A 99 7.44 11.85 -26.16
CA PRO A 99 7.42 10.53 -25.50
C PRO A 99 8.45 10.38 -24.35
N ALA A 100 9.56 11.12 -24.44
CA ALA A 100 10.60 11.14 -23.42
C ALA A 100 10.09 11.72 -22.08
N GLU A 101 9.13 12.66 -22.09
CA GLU A 101 8.57 13.26 -20.89
C GLU A 101 7.71 12.25 -20.11
N PHE A 102 6.93 11.42 -20.82
CA PHE A 102 6.18 10.33 -20.20
C PHE A 102 7.12 9.31 -19.56
N SER A 103 8.15 8.89 -20.30
CA SER A 103 9.15 7.92 -19.83
C SER A 103 9.87 8.42 -18.57
N LYS A 104 10.18 9.72 -18.50
CA LYS A 104 10.79 10.33 -17.31
C LYS A 104 9.90 10.15 -16.08
N ILE A 105 8.63 10.53 -16.17
CA ILE A 105 7.67 10.43 -15.06
C ILE A 105 7.50 8.97 -14.62
N LEU A 106 7.39 8.04 -15.56
CA LEU A 106 7.24 6.60 -15.26
C LEU A 106 8.47 6.01 -14.56
N ASN A 107 9.67 6.42 -14.98
CA ASN A 107 10.91 5.99 -14.34
C ASN A 107 11.01 6.53 -12.91
N GLU A 108 10.73 7.81 -12.70
CA GLU A 108 10.73 8.42 -11.37
C GLU A 108 9.71 7.74 -10.44
N ALA A 109 8.49 7.49 -10.92
CA ALA A 109 7.46 6.77 -10.17
C ALA A 109 7.90 5.33 -9.83
N THR A 110 8.58 4.64 -10.74
CA THR A 110 9.07 3.28 -10.51
C THR A 110 10.15 3.25 -9.44
N VAL A 111 11.11 4.17 -9.49
CA VAL A 111 12.17 4.29 -8.48
C VAL A 111 11.56 4.64 -7.11
N GLN A 112 10.63 5.59 -7.08
CA GLN A 112 9.93 5.98 -5.85
C GLN A 112 9.21 4.78 -5.23
N ARG A 113 8.48 3.99 -6.01
CA ARG A 113 7.77 2.81 -5.52
C ARG A 113 8.73 1.76 -4.96
N ALA A 114 9.86 1.54 -5.64
CA ALA A 114 10.88 0.61 -5.18
C ALA A 114 11.50 1.07 -3.85
N GLN A 115 11.84 2.35 -3.72
CA GLN A 115 12.38 2.93 -2.49
C GLN A 115 11.40 2.85 -1.33
N SER A 116 10.13 3.20 -1.56
CA SER A 116 9.10 3.11 -0.52
C SER A 116 8.87 1.67 -0.07
N SER A 117 8.81 0.73 -1.01
CA SER A 117 8.69 -0.70 -0.71
C SER A 117 9.87 -1.22 0.10
N ALA A 118 11.10 -0.81 -0.24
CA ALA A 118 12.29 -1.18 0.50
C ALA A 118 12.22 -0.69 1.96
N LYS A 119 11.82 0.57 2.18
CA LYS A 119 11.63 1.11 3.54
C LYS A 119 10.60 0.34 4.35
N VAL A 120 9.43 0.04 3.77
CA VAL A 120 8.37 -0.74 4.43
C VAL A 120 8.87 -2.13 4.83
N LEU A 121 9.70 -2.74 3.98
CA LEU A 121 10.29 -4.06 4.22
C LEU A 121 11.58 -3.99 5.06
N SER A 122 12.03 -2.79 5.44
CA SER A 122 13.31 -2.56 6.13
C SER A 122 14.52 -3.18 5.41
N LEU A 123 14.58 -3.02 4.09
CA LEU A 123 15.63 -3.52 3.19
C LEU A 123 16.63 -2.43 2.79
#